data_AF-A0A2G5L0Q5-F1
#
_entry.id   AF-A0A2G5L0Q5-F1
#
_cell.length_a   1.000
_cell.length_b   1.000
_cell.length_c   1.000
_cell.angle_alpha   90.00
_cell.angle_beta   90.00
_cell.angle_gamma   90.00
#
_symmetry.space_group_name_H-M   'P 1'
#
loop_
_entity.id
_entity.type
_entity.pdbx_description
1 polymer ?
#
loop_
_entity_poly.entity_id
_entity_poly.type
_entity_poly.pdbx_seq_one_letter_code
_entity_poly.pdbx_strand_id
1 'polypeptide(L)'
;MIDLNKELIDTFGKILYAVAKVDGRVQEEEIDVVRRVIDHNEWAQELELSFEIERFIDTEAEAIFESAMEVFDRYDVRKHYEEFLDLLEEVADAHDGVITAEKDLIDRFRKRLLS
;
A
#
# COMPACT_ATOMS: atom_id res chain seq x y z
N MET A 1 -1.13 -13.67 13.83
CA MET A 1 -1.53 -12.42 14.50
C MET A 1 -0.40 -11.46 14.29
N ILE A 2 -0.63 -10.49 13.42
CA ILE A 2 0.35 -9.48 13.01
C ILE A 2 0.37 -8.43 14.11
N ASP A 3 1.40 -8.45 14.97
CA ASP A 3 1.61 -7.42 16.00
C ASP A 3 2.52 -6.33 15.39
N LEU A 4 1.96 -5.60 14.42
CA LEU A 4 2.67 -4.52 13.74
C LEU A 4 2.41 -3.18 14.41
N ASN A 5 3.42 -2.32 14.35
CA ASN A 5 3.30 -0.96 14.85
C ASN A 5 2.23 -0.20 14.04
N LYS A 6 1.37 0.57 14.74
CA LYS A 6 0.34 1.39 14.11
C LYS A 6 0.88 2.35 13.05
N GLU A 7 2.05 2.96 13.30
CA GLU A 7 2.70 3.87 12.33
C GLU A 7 3.05 3.15 11.03
N LEU A 8 3.42 1.86 11.11
CA LEU A 8 3.73 1.05 9.93
C LEU A 8 2.46 0.68 9.15
N ILE A 9 1.38 0.32 9.85
CA ILE A 9 0.10 -0.02 9.21
C ILE A 9 -0.49 1.21 8.51
N ASP A 10 -0.48 2.36 9.18
CA ASP A 10 -0.87 3.65 8.60
C ASP A 10 -0.03 3.96 7.35
N THR A 11 1.29 3.82 7.44
CA THR A 11 2.18 4.07 6.30
C THR A 11 1.91 3.10 5.15
N PHE A 12 1.58 1.86 5.45
CA PHE A 12 1.29 0.87 4.42
C PHE A 12 -0.02 1.17 3.68
N GLY A 13 -1.05 1.67 4.37
CA GLY A 13 -2.27 2.16 3.70
C GLY A 13 -2.01 3.31 2.73
N LYS A 14 -1.09 4.21 3.08
CA LYS A 14 -0.62 5.25 2.15
C LYS A 14 0.06 4.66 0.91
N ILE A 15 0.95 3.67 1.10
CA ILE A 15 1.62 2.98 0.00
C ILE A 15 0.62 2.27 -0.93
N LEU A 16 -0.43 1.65 -0.40
CA LEU A 16 -1.50 1.05 -1.22
C LEU A 16 -2.19 2.09 -2.09
N TYR A 17 -2.49 3.26 -1.51
CA TYR A 17 -3.04 4.36 -2.29
C TYR A 17 -2.03 4.84 -3.36
N ALA A 18 -0.75 4.95 -3.03
CA ALA A 18 0.28 5.36 -3.99
C ALA A 18 0.37 4.39 -5.17
N VAL A 19 0.28 3.08 -4.94
CA VAL A 19 0.20 2.08 -6.03
C VAL A 19 -1.03 2.31 -6.88
N ALA A 20 -2.23 2.36 -6.28
CA ALA A 20 -3.49 2.54 -7.01
C ALA A 20 -3.59 3.91 -7.73
N LYS A 21 -2.83 4.91 -7.29
CA LYS A 21 -2.88 6.28 -7.84
C LYS A 21 -1.82 6.54 -8.92
N VAL A 22 -0.77 5.72 -9.01
CA VAL A 22 0.45 6.06 -9.78
C VAL A 22 0.19 6.30 -11.28
N ASP A 23 -0.88 5.72 -11.82
CA ASP A 23 -1.33 5.91 -13.20
C ASP A 23 -2.13 7.22 -13.43
N GLY A 24 -2.43 7.93 -12.33
CA GLY A 24 -3.15 9.19 -12.26
C GLY A 24 -4.52 9.10 -11.56
N ARG A 25 -5.11 7.91 -11.39
CA ARG A 25 -6.45 7.76 -10.80
C ARG A 25 -6.67 6.38 -10.18
N VAL A 26 -7.09 6.39 -8.91
CA VAL A 26 -7.62 5.20 -8.22
C VAL A 26 -8.96 4.78 -8.85
N GLN A 27 -9.09 3.50 -9.16
CA GLN A 27 -10.27 2.85 -9.72
C GLN A 27 -11.12 2.20 -8.63
N GLU A 28 -12.43 2.07 -8.87
CA GLU A 28 -13.36 1.49 -7.87
C GLU A 28 -13.05 0.01 -7.58
N GLU A 29 -12.57 -0.74 -8.57
CA GLU A 29 -12.17 -2.14 -8.40
C GLU A 29 -10.99 -2.30 -7.44
N GLU A 30 -10.02 -1.38 -7.46
CA GLU A 30 -8.87 -1.37 -6.55
C GLU A 30 -9.30 -1.08 -5.12
N ILE A 31 -10.25 -0.16 -4.95
CA ILE A 31 -10.85 0.19 -3.65
C ILE A 31 -11.61 -1.01 -3.08
N ASP A 32 -12.34 -1.74 -3.92
CA ASP A 32 -13.05 -2.95 -3.50
C ASP A 32 -12.07 -4.03 -3.00
N VAL A 33 -10.88 -4.18 -3.61
CA VAL A 33 -9.84 -5.07 -3.08
C VAL A 33 -9.40 -4.65 -1.69
N VAL A 34 -9.07 -3.37 -1.51
CA VAL A 34 -8.65 -2.82 -0.21
C VAL A 34 -9.72 -3.15 0.84
N ARG A 35 -11.00 -2.85 0.57
CA ARG A 35 -12.13 -3.14 1.47
C ARG A 35 -12.28 -4.63 1.80
N ARG A 36 -12.16 -5.51 0.81
CA ARG A 36 -12.23 -6.97 1.05
C ARG A 36 -11.15 -7.42 2.00
N VAL A 37 -9.92 -6.92 1.85
CA VAL A 37 -8.80 -7.30 2.73
C VAL A 37 -9.04 -6.81 4.16
N ILE A 38 -9.70 -5.65 4.31
CA ILE A 38 -10.08 -5.06 5.59
C ILE A 38 -11.17 -5.86 6.29
N ASP A 39 -12.21 -6.28 5.57
CA ASP A 39 -13.33 -7.06 6.14
C ASP A 39 -12.87 -8.38 6.79
N HIS A 40 -11.73 -8.92 6.36
CA HIS A 40 -11.16 -10.15 6.91
C HIS A 40 -10.16 -9.91 8.05
N ASN A 41 -9.82 -8.66 8.37
CA ASN A 41 -8.71 -8.31 9.26
C ASN A 41 -9.01 -7.07 10.11
N GLU A 42 -9.30 -7.22 11.41
CA GLU A 42 -9.55 -6.09 12.32
C GLU A 42 -8.38 -5.06 12.36
N TRP A 43 -7.14 -5.50 12.16
CA TRP A 43 -5.97 -4.63 12.12
C TRP A 43 -5.90 -3.73 10.89
N ALA A 44 -6.63 -4.07 9.83
CA ALA A 44 -6.61 -3.37 8.55
C ALA A 44 -7.55 -2.15 8.50
N GLN A 45 -8.36 -1.91 9.55
CA GLN A 45 -9.18 -0.69 9.63
C GLN A 45 -8.33 0.60 9.60
N GLU A 46 -7.16 0.59 10.22
CA GLU A 46 -6.23 1.73 10.21
C GLU A 46 -5.62 1.95 8.81
N LEU A 47 -5.43 0.85 8.07
CA LEU A 47 -4.95 0.86 6.70
C LEU A 47 -6.01 1.46 5.76
N GLU A 48 -7.29 1.13 5.94
CA GLU A 48 -8.40 1.78 5.20
C GLU A 48 -8.41 3.28 5.42
N LEU A 49 -8.31 3.69 6.69
CA LEU A 49 -8.42 5.08 7.07
C LEU A 49 -7.31 5.91 6.41
N SER A 50 -6.08 5.42 6.46
CA SER A 50 -4.94 6.10 5.83
C SER A 50 -5.07 6.13 4.29
N PHE A 51 -5.50 5.04 3.66
CA PHE A 51 -5.78 4.99 2.23
C PHE A 51 -6.83 6.05 1.81
N GLU A 52 -7.97 6.08 2.49
CA GLU A 52 -9.07 6.99 2.16
C GLU A 52 -8.72 8.46 2.47
N ILE A 53 -7.89 8.73 3.48
CA ILE A 53 -7.36 10.08 3.75
C ILE A 53 -6.51 10.55 2.59
N GLU A 54 -5.54 9.76 2.11
CA GLU A 54 -4.67 10.15 1.00
C GLU A 54 -5.47 10.35 -0.29
N ARG A 55 -6.47 9.49 -0.53
CA ARG A 55 -7.42 9.64 -1.64
C ARG A 55 -8.22 10.93 -1.54
N PHE A 56 -8.69 11.28 -0.34
CA PHE A 56 -9.47 12.50 -0.12
C PHE A 56 -8.66 13.78 -0.38
N ILE A 57 -7.38 13.79 0.01
CA ILE A 57 -6.49 14.94 -0.20
C ILE A 57 -5.74 14.90 -1.54
N ASP A 58 -5.89 13.82 -2.30
CA ASP A 58 -5.29 13.56 -3.62
C ASP A 58 -3.76 13.74 -3.61
N THR A 59 -3.09 13.15 -2.61
CA THR A 59 -1.62 13.25 -2.51
C THR A 59 -0.95 12.56 -3.70
N GLU A 60 0.16 13.12 -4.15
CA GLU A 60 0.98 12.55 -5.22
C GLU A 60 1.66 11.23 -4.77
N ALA A 61 1.52 10.18 -5.57
CA ALA A 61 2.04 8.84 -5.27
C ALA A 61 3.54 8.82 -4.94
N GLU A 62 4.35 9.60 -5.66
CA GLU A 62 5.79 9.68 -5.44
C GLU A 62 6.14 10.31 -4.08
N ALA A 63 5.39 11.33 -3.65
CA ALA A 63 5.63 11.99 -2.36
C ALA A 63 5.30 11.05 -1.19
N ILE A 64 4.23 10.27 -1.33
CA ILE A 64 3.91 9.21 -0.38
C ILE A 64 5.03 8.18 -0.33
N PHE A 65 5.47 7.69 -1.49
CA PHE A 65 6.49 6.64 -1.56
C PHE A 65 7.76 7.05 -0.81
N GLU A 66 8.31 8.23 -1.11
CA GLU A 66 9.55 8.69 -0.48
C GLU A 66 9.41 8.85 1.04
N SER A 67 8.32 9.47 1.52
CA SER A 67 8.09 9.64 2.97
C SER A 67 7.81 8.32 3.69
N ALA A 68 7.12 7.39 3.06
CA ALA A 68 6.82 6.07 3.61
C ALA A 68 8.09 5.24 3.79
N MET A 69 9.06 5.34 2.87
CA MET A 69 10.30 4.54 2.99
C MET A 69 11.10 4.91 4.23
N GLU A 70 11.07 6.17 4.68
CA GLU A 70 11.69 6.58 5.95
C GLU A 70 11.04 5.93 7.17
N VAL A 71 9.75 5.59 7.11
CA VAL A 71 9.06 4.86 8.16
C VAL A 71 9.45 3.39 8.10
N PHE A 72 9.42 2.77 6.92
CA PHE A 72 9.76 1.36 6.74
C PHE A 72 11.20 1.05 7.19
N ASP A 73 12.15 1.98 7.02
CA ASP A 73 13.52 1.87 7.53
C ASP A 73 13.62 1.73 9.06
N ARG A 74 12.62 2.21 9.81
CA ARG A 74 12.61 2.18 11.27
C ARG A 74 12.07 0.86 11.83
N TYR A 75 11.48 0.01 10.99
CA TYR A 75 10.79 -1.21 11.41
C TYR A 75 11.35 -2.46 10.72
N ASP A 76 11.51 -3.55 11.48
CA ASP A 76 11.84 -4.85 10.90
C ASP A 76 10.56 -5.53 10.38
N VAL A 77 10.32 -5.38 9.08
CA VAL A 77 9.10 -5.88 8.42
C VAL A 77 9.28 -7.25 7.75
N ARG A 78 10.45 -7.89 7.89
CA ARG A 78 10.81 -9.11 7.15
C ARG A 78 9.83 -10.26 7.33
N LYS A 79 9.13 -10.32 8.48
CA LYS A 79 8.13 -11.36 8.78
C LYS A 79 6.81 -11.19 8.04
N HIS A 80 6.50 -9.98 7.60
CA HIS A 80 5.23 -9.59 6.96
C HIS A 80 5.45 -9.12 5.52
N TYR A 81 6.67 -9.27 5.01
CA TYR A 81 7.09 -8.74 3.73
C TYR A 81 6.27 -9.30 2.56
N GLU A 82 6.12 -10.63 2.51
CA GLU A 82 5.31 -11.29 1.48
C GLU A 82 3.85 -10.84 1.56
N GLU A 83 3.29 -10.73 2.78
CA GLU A 83 1.90 -10.28 2.98
C GLU A 83 1.69 -8.85 2.45
N PHE A 84 2.67 -7.96 2.60
CA PHE A 84 2.61 -6.61 2.04
C PHE A 84 2.71 -6.59 0.53
N LEU A 85 3.62 -7.38 -0.04
CA LEU A 85 3.76 -7.46 -1.49
C LEU A 85 2.54 -8.07 -2.16
N ASP A 86 2.02 -9.16 -1.61
CA ASP A 86 0.83 -9.84 -2.11
C ASP A 86 -0.36 -8.87 -2.16
N LEU A 87 -0.54 -8.05 -1.12
CA LEU A 87 -1.62 -7.07 -1.09
C LEU A 87 -1.42 -5.94 -2.12
N LEU A 88 -0.19 -5.45 -2.30
CA LEU A 88 0.10 -4.44 -3.32
C LEU A 88 -0.16 -4.98 -4.74
N GLU A 89 0.24 -6.23 -4.98
CA GLU A 89 -0.02 -6.92 -6.25
C GLU A 89 -1.51 -7.18 -6.46
N GLU A 90 -2.26 -7.59 -5.42
CA GLU A 90 -3.72 -7.80 -5.51
C GLU A 90 -4.47 -6.51 -5.82
N VAL A 91 -4.07 -5.38 -5.23
CA VAL A 91 -4.67 -4.07 -5.51
C VAL A 91 -4.37 -3.64 -6.95
N ALA A 92 -3.12 -3.70 -7.39
CA ALA A 92 -2.73 -3.32 -8.74
C ALA A 92 -3.37 -4.23 -9.82
N ASP A 93 -3.61 -5.51 -9.54
CA ASP A 93 -4.21 -6.43 -10.50
C ASP A 93 -5.73 -6.23 -10.68
N ALA A 94 -6.39 -5.39 -9.87
CA ALA A 94 -7.84 -5.37 -9.72
C ALA A 94 -8.63 -4.80 -10.90
N HIS A 95 -8.10 -3.78 -11.60
CA HIS A 95 -8.84 -3.07 -12.66
C HIS A 95 -8.48 -3.57 -14.07
N ASP A 96 -7.19 -3.66 -14.41
CA ASP A 96 -6.71 -4.04 -15.75
C ASP A 96 -5.43 -4.91 -15.71
N GLY A 97 -5.20 -5.56 -14.58
CA GLY A 97 -3.93 -6.21 -14.27
C GLY A 97 -2.81 -5.20 -13.98
N VAL A 98 -1.68 -5.68 -13.45
CA VAL A 98 -0.58 -4.79 -13.03
C VAL A 98 0.04 -4.06 -14.23
N ILE A 99 -0.14 -2.74 -14.31
CA ILE A 99 0.47 -1.93 -15.37
C ILE A 99 1.92 -1.54 -15.03
N THR A 100 2.63 -0.97 -16.01
CA THR A 100 4.07 -0.66 -15.84
C THR A 100 4.35 0.31 -14.69
N ALA A 101 3.52 1.33 -14.47
CA ALA A 101 3.74 2.31 -13.43
C ALA A 101 3.55 1.73 -12.01
N GLU A 102 2.50 0.93 -11.80
CA GLU A 102 2.27 0.19 -10.55
C GLU A 102 3.40 -0.79 -10.28
N LYS A 103 3.77 -1.57 -11.31
CA LYS A 103 4.87 -2.53 -11.21
C LYS A 103 6.17 -1.86 -10.83
N ASP A 104 6.50 -0.72 -11.43
CA ASP A 104 7.71 0.03 -11.10
C ASP A 104 7.72 0.49 -9.63
N LEU A 105 6.58 0.93 -9.10
CA LEU A 105 6.46 1.35 -7.70
C LEU A 105 6.56 0.15 -6.74
N ILE A 106 5.91 -0.97 -7.07
CA ILE A 106 6.00 -2.23 -6.32
C ILE A 106 7.44 -2.78 -6.34
N ASP A 107 8.12 -2.76 -7.48
CA ASP A 107 9.50 -3.23 -7.60
C ASP A 107 10.47 -2.32 -6.83
N ARG A 108 10.23 -1.02 -6.79
CA ARG A 108 10.96 -0.08 -5.92
C ARG A 108 10.75 -0.40 -4.45
N PHE A 109 9.50 -0.63 -4.04
CA PHE A 109 9.16 -1.03 -2.66
C PHE A 109 9.86 -2.33 -2.28
N ARG A 110 9.74 -3.36 -3.12
CA ARG A 110 10.42 -4.67 -3.00
C ARG A 110 11.92 -4.49 -2.83
N LYS A 111 12.56 -3.68 -3.67
CA LYS A 111 14.00 -3.42 -3.60
C LYS A 111 14.40 -2.70 -2.31
N ARG A 112 13.58 -1.77 -1.82
CA ARG A 112 13.88 -0.99 -0.61
C ARG A 112 13.80 -1.81 0.66
N LEU A 113 12.87 -2.77 0.72
CA LEU A 113 12.72 -3.65 1.89
C LEU A 113 13.74 -4.78 1.94
N LEU A 114 14.37 -5.11 0.81
CA LEU A 114 15.42 -6.13 0.71
C LEU A 114 16.86 -5.57 0.82
N SER A 115 17.02 -4.24 0.83
CA SER A 115 18.33 -3.57 0.95
C SER A 115 18.75 -3.38 2.40
#